data_AF-A0A414ZEJ3-F1
#
_entry.id   AF-A0A414ZEJ3-F1
#
_cell.length_a   1.000
_cell.length_b   1.000
_cell.length_c   1.000
_cell.angle_alpha   90.00
_cell.angle_beta   90.00
_cell.angle_gamma   90.00
#
_symmetry.space_group_name_H-M   'P 1'
#
loop_
_entity.id
_entity.type
_entity.pdbx_description
1 polymer ?
#
loop_
_entity_poly.entity_id
_entity_poly.type
_entity_poly.pdbx_seq_one_letter_code
_entity_poly.pdbx_strand_id
1 'polypeptide(L)'
;MNNKEETMIEKTIYIADDNSRFDSKNDCIHYEHLCAEVGAAMSLLKPRPNEGCDFENGGGYIQQHIQTCELVRKQILDICALEMPYWERIIKECGDGLRHISHASRIIYDYNNKCFSYALSRLQCIDFTNGKEFGQPYYVSHQDEVTNEI
;
A
#
# COMPACT_ATOMS: atom_id res chain seq x y z
N MET A 1 -15.91 15.26 -50.08
CA MET A 1 -14.90 14.70 -49.17
C MET A 1 -14.75 15.68 -48.02
N ASN A 2 -15.26 15.37 -46.83
CA ASN A 2 -15.03 16.20 -45.65
C ASN A 2 -13.65 15.85 -45.10
N ASN A 3 -12.69 16.74 -45.30
CA ASN A 3 -11.44 16.71 -44.55
C ASN A 3 -11.81 17.01 -43.09
N LYS A 4 -11.77 16.01 -42.22
CA LYS A 4 -11.75 16.25 -40.78
C LYS A 4 -10.38 16.85 -40.48
N GLU A 5 -10.34 18.14 -40.17
CA GLU A 5 -9.17 18.74 -39.54
C GLU A 5 -8.92 18.01 -38.22
N GLU A 6 -7.78 17.33 -38.13
CA GLU A 6 -7.32 16.74 -36.88
C GLU A 6 -6.92 17.90 -35.96
N THR A 7 -7.73 18.15 -34.94
CA THR A 7 -7.43 19.15 -33.93
C THR A 7 -6.38 18.56 -32.98
N MET A 8 -5.15 19.07 -33.06
CA MET A 8 -4.09 18.71 -32.11
C MET A 8 -4.34 19.44 -30.78
N ILE A 9 -4.44 18.68 -29.69
CA ILE A 9 -4.58 19.22 -28.33
C ILE A 9 -3.24 19.09 -27.62
N GLU A 10 -2.66 20.22 -27.23
CA GLU A 10 -1.48 20.25 -26.37
C GLU A 10 -1.91 20.04 -24.91
N LYS A 11 -1.25 19.10 -24.21
CA LYS A 11 -1.54 18.77 -22.82
C LYS A 11 -0.25 18.69 -22.02
N THR A 12 -0.16 19.46 -20.93
CA THR A 12 0.92 19.33 -19.95
C THR A 12 0.66 18.14 -19.03
N ILE A 13 1.66 17.28 -18.85
CA ILE A 13 1.62 16.14 -17.92
C ILE A 13 2.65 16.39 -16.82
N TYR A 14 2.23 16.21 -15.58
CA TYR A 14 3.08 16.26 -14.39
C TYR A 14 3.45 14.83 -14.01
N ILE A 15 4.71 14.61 -13.62
CA ILE A 15 5.26 13.29 -13.33
C ILE A 15 5.77 13.31 -11.89
N ALA A 16 5.26 12.37 -11.09
CA ALA A 16 5.71 12.07 -9.73
C ALA A 16 7.03 11.30 -9.74
N ASP A 17 7.71 11.22 -8.59
CA ASP A 17 8.99 10.53 -8.40
C ASP A 17 8.88 9.02 -8.72
N ASP A 18 7.70 8.43 -8.53
CA ASP A 18 7.39 7.03 -8.89
C ASP A 18 7.02 6.84 -10.38
N ASN A 19 7.14 7.89 -11.20
CA ASN A 19 6.71 7.99 -12.59
C ASN A 19 5.18 7.96 -12.82
N SER A 20 4.36 8.09 -11.77
CA SER A 20 2.92 8.29 -11.93
C SER A 20 2.63 9.63 -12.60
N ARG A 21 1.61 9.65 -13.47
CA ARG A 21 1.30 10.77 -14.36
C ARG A 21 0.01 11.46 -13.95
N PHE A 22 0.03 12.79 -13.92
CA PHE A 22 -1.08 13.63 -13.52
C PHE A 22 -1.33 14.73 -14.54
N ASP A 23 -2.59 15.10 -14.71
CA ASP A 23 -3.01 16.19 -15.59
C ASP A 23 -2.95 17.56 -14.88
N SER A 24 -2.80 17.55 -13.55
CA SER A 24 -2.80 18.70 -12.66
C SER A 24 -1.56 18.70 -11.79
N LYS A 25 -0.92 19.87 -11.67
CA LYS A 25 0.24 20.06 -10.78
C LYS A 25 -0.13 19.80 -9.32
N ASN A 26 -1.30 20.26 -8.91
CA ASN A 26 -1.75 20.14 -7.52
C ASN A 26 -2.01 18.67 -7.15
N ASP A 27 -2.57 17.89 -8.08
CA ASP A 27 -2.83 16.47 -7.87
C ASP A 27 -1.51 15.70 -7.74
N CYS A 28 -0.51 16.06 -8.55
CA CYS A 28 0.84 15.52 -8.45
C CYS A 28 1.49 15.85 -7.09
N ILE A 29 1.40 17.12 -6.63
CA ILE A 29 1.96 17.53 -5.33
C ILE A 29 1.23 16.82 -4.18
N HIS A 30 -0.09 16.73 -4.24
CA HIS A 30 -0.89 16.02 -3.24
C HIS A 30 -0.50 14.54 -3.18
N TYR A 31 -0.35 13.90 -4.34
CA TYR A 31 0.12 12.53 -4.44
C TYR A 31 1.51 12.34 -3.82
N GLU A 32 2.47 13.23 -4.09
CA GLU A 32 3.81 13.19 -3.48
C GLU A 32 3.76 13.31 -1.95
N HIS A 33 2.92 14.20 -1.42
CA HIS A 33 2.73 14.32 0.02
C HIS A 33 2.16 13.03 0.63
N LEU A 34 1.15 12.44 -0.01
CA LEU A 34 0.61 11.14 0.43
C LEU A 34 1.68 10.04 0.40
N CYS A 35 2.48 10.00 -0.66
CA CYS A 35 3.61 9.06 -0.77
C CYS A 35 4.61 9.23 0.35
N ALA A 36 4.95 10.47 0.71
CA ALA A 36 5.85 10.76 1.80
C ALA A 36 5.28 10.35 3.17
N GLU A 37 4.00 10.61 3.44
CA GLU A 37 3.34 10.23 4.70
C GLU A 37 3.24 8.71 4.86
N VAL A 38 2.79 8.00 3.81
CA VAL A 38 2.72 6.54 3.80
C VAL A 38 4.12 5.92 3.89
N GLY A 39 5.10 6.48 3.18
CA GLY A 39 6.50 6.07 3.25
C GLY A 39 7.08 6.23 4.66
N ALA A 40 6.78 7.35 5.33
CA ALA A 40 7.20 7.59 6.70
C ALA A 40 6.60 6.56 7.67
N ALA A 41 5.31 6.25 7.56
CA ALA A 41 4.68 5.19 8.34
C ALA A 41 5.33 3.82 8.06
N MET A 42 5.51 3.46 6.79
CA MET A 42 6.10 2.19 6.39
C MET A 42 7.56 2.02 6.82
N SER A 43 8.31 3.11 6.94
CA SER A 43 9.72 3.08 7.38
C SER A 43 9.91 2.57 8.80
N LEU A 44 8.84 2.49 9.60
CA LEU A 44 8.86 1.94 10.95
C LEU A 44 8.99 0.41 10.97
N LEU A 45 8.59 -0.27 9.89
CA LEU A 45 8.78 -1.72 9.75
C LEU A 45 10.24 -2.03 9.41
N LYS A 46 10.75 -3.18 9.84
CA LYS A 46 12.04 -3.69 9.35
C LYS A 46 12.03 -3.73 7.81
N PRO A 47 13.13 -3.38 7.13
CA PRO A 47 13.18 -3.39 5.67
C PRO A 47 13.00 -4.81 5.12
N ARG A 48 12.42 -4.91 3.93
CA ARG A 48 12.44 -6.16 3.15
C ARG A 48 13.83 -6.37 2.52
N PRO A 49 14.24 -7.63 2.28
CA PRO A 49 15.37 -7.91 1.40
C PRO A 49 15.14 -7.34 -0.01
N ASN A 50 16.21 -7.26 -0.82
CA ASN A 50 16.13 -6.74 -2.19
C ASN A 50 15.10 -7.48 -3.06
N GLU A 51 14.51 -6.78 -4.02
CA GLU A 51 13.51 -7.35 -4.94
C GLU A 51 14.05 -8.55 -5.73
N GLY A 52 13.15 -9.49 -6.08
CA GLY A 52 13.48 -10.67 -6.87
C GLY A 52 14.30 -11.73 -6.14
N CYS A 53 14.31 -11.71 -4.81
CA CYS A 53 14.99 -12.71 -3.98
C CYS A 53 14.04 -13.82 -3.50
N ASP A 54 14.61 -14.85 -2.87
CA ASP A 54 13.87 -16.00 -2.36
C ASP A 54 12.77 -15.64 -1.36
N PHE A 55 12.89 -14.52 -0.63
CA PHE A 55 11.86 -14.04 0.30
C PHE A 55 10.49 -13.88 -0.38
N GLU A 56 10.45 -13.33 -1.60
CA GLU A 56 9.22 -13.14 -2.38
C GLU A 56 8.55 -14.45 -2.78
N ASN A 57 9.28 -15.57 -2.69
CA ASN A 57 8.84 -16.91 -3.06
C ASN A 57 8.83 -17.87 -1.87
N GLY A 58 8.70 -17.35 -0.64
CA GLY A 58 8.57 -18.16 0.57
C GLY A 58 9.89 -18.64 1.17
N GLY A 59 11.02 -18.05 0.80
CA GLY A 59 12.35 -18.43 1.32
C GLY A 59 12.57 -18.11 2.81
N GLY A 60 11.66 -17.38 3.45
CA GLY A 60 11.74 -17.02 4.87
C GLY A 60 10.70 -15.99 5.29
N TYR A 61 10.77 -15.57 6.56
CA TYR A 61 9.95 -14.50 7.12
C TYR A 61 10.81 -13.46 7.84
N ILE A 62 10.31 -12.23 7.92
CA ILE A 62 10.89 -11.16 8.73
C ILE A 62 10.11 -11.10 10.04
N GLN A 63 10.78 -11.19 11.18
CA GLN A 63 10.11 -11.02 12.47
C GLN A 63 9.95 -9.53 12.79
N GLN A 64 8.74 -9.00 12.62
CA GLN A 64 8.40 -7.65 13.05
C GLN A 64 8.03 -7.61 14.54
N HIS A 65 8.09 -6.42 15.12
CA HIS A 65 7.53 -6.16 16.45
C HIS A 65 6.04 -5.86 16.31
N ILE A 66 5.18 -6.61 17.01
CA ILE A 66 3.74 -6.58 16.73
C ILE A 66 3.09 -5.22 16.94
N GLN A 67 3.46 -4.52 18.02
CA GLN A 67 2.93 -3.18 18.30
C GLN A 67 3.33 -2.17 17.21
N THR A 68 4.48 -2.39 16.56
CA THR A 68 4.91 -1.57 15.43
C THR A 68 4.04 -1.86 14.20
N CYS A 69 3.74 -3.13 13.91
CA CYS A 69 2.83 -3.49 12.82
C CYS A 69 1.44 -2.85 13.01
N GLU A 70 0.89 -2.94 14.22
CA GLU A 70 -0.42 -2.37 14.55
C GLU A 70 -0.45 -0.85 14.40
N LEU A 71 0.61 -0.18 14.87
CA LEU A 71 0.78 1.26 14.69
C LEU A 71 0.82 1.65 13.21
N VAL A 72 1.63 0.96 12.42
CA VAL A 72 1.79 1.21 10.98
C VAL A 72 0.46 0.96 10.25
N ARG A 73 -0.23 -0.15 10.55
CA ARG A 73 -1.57 -0.43 10.01
C ARG A 73 -2.52 0.72 10.31
N LYS A 74 -2.58 1.17 11.56
CA LYS A 74 -3.45 2.25 11.99
C LYS A 74 -3.13 3.56 11.25
N GLN A 75 -1.87 3.97 11.23
CA GLN A 75 -1.45 5.21 10.56
C GLN A 75 -1.82 5.23 9.07
N ILE A 76 -1.52 4.14 8.35
CA ILE A 76 -1.81 4.06 6.91
C ILE A 76 -3.30 4.10 6.65
N LEU A 77 -4.10 3.38 7.45
CA LEU A 77 -5.54 3.37 7.27
C LEU A 77 -6.21 4.68 7.73
N ASP A 78 -5.65 5.37 8.73
CA ASP A 78 -6.11 6.72 9.10
C ASP A 78 -5.86 7.72 7.94
N ILE A 79 -4.71 7.64 7.25
CA ILE A 79 -4.44 8.43 6.03
C ILE A 79 -5.46 8.08 4.93
N CYS A 80 -5.68 6.80 4.66
CA CYS A 80 -6.65 6.36 3.65
C CYS A 80 -8.08 6.86 3.96
N ALA A 81 -8.45 6.92 5.24
CA ALA A 81 -9.77 7.37 5.67
C ALA A 81 -9.99 8.86 5.43
N LEU A 82 -8.94 9.69 5.48
CA LEU A 82 -8.99 11.11 5.12
C LEU A 82 -9.24 11.30 3.62
N GLU A 83 -8.60 10.48 2.78
CA GLU A 83 -8.76 10.53 1.32
C GLU A 83 -10.08 9.92 0.82
N MET A 84 -10.72 9.09 1.65
CA MET A 84 -11.92 8.31 1.29
C MET A 84 -13.03 8.48 2.34
N PRO A 85 -13.53 9.72 2.57
CA PRO A 85 -14.41 10.03 3.70
C PRO A 85 -15.73 9.24 3.71
N TYR A 86 -16.26 8.89 2.53
CA TYR A 86 -17.47 8.04 2.45
C TYR A 86 -17.28 6.66 3.12
N TRP A 87 -16.06 6.13 3.09
CA TRP A 87 -15.70 4.83 3.63
C TRP A 87 -14.96 4.90 4.97
N GLU A 88 -14.78 6.10 5.53
CA GLU A 88 -13.97 6.38 6.72
C GLU A 88 -14.19 5.36 7.84
N ARG A 89 -15.45 5.09 8.21
CA ARG A 89 -15.78 4.15 9.28
C ARG A 89 -15.19 2.76 9.04
N ILE A 90 -15.38 2.21 7.84
CA ILE A 90 -14.92 0.85 7.51
C ILE A 90 -13.39 0.80 7.52
N ILE A 91 -12.75 1.84 6.99
CA ILE A 91 -11.30 1.95 6.93
C ILE A 91 -10.71 2.05 8.34
N LYS A 92 -11.27 2.90 9.21
CA LYS A 92 -10.85 3.05 10.61
C LYS A 92 -11.05 1.77 11.42
N GLU A 93 -12.19 1.08 11.27
CA GLU A 93 -12.41 -0.23 11.91
C GLU A 93 -11.32 -1.25 11.51
N CYS A 94 -10.83 -1.22 10.26
CA CYS A 94 -9.70 -2.05 9.85
C CYS A 94 -8.38 -1.60 10.47
N GLY A 95 -8.15 -0.28 10.58
CA GLY A 95 -6.98 0.32 11.24
C GLY A 95 -6.85 -0.11 12.69
N ASP A 96 -7.96 -0.04 13.41
CA ASP A 96 -8.07 -0.39 14.82
C ASP A 96 -8.12 -1.91 15.06
N GLY A 97 -8.08 -2.73 14.01
CA GLY A 97 -8.11 -4.20 14.12
C GLY A 97 -9.47 -4.78 14.50
N LEU A 98 -10.53 -3.97 14.48
CA LEU A 98 -11.92 -4.39 14.74
C LEU A 98 -12.55 -5.11 13.53
N ARG A 99 -11.93 -4.96 12.36
CA ARG A 99 -12.34 -5.56 11.09
C ARG A 99 -11.11 -6.07 10.35
N HIS A 100 -11.30 -7.14 9.58
CA HIS A 100 -10.23 -7.68 8.75
C HIS A 100 -9.81 -6.70 7.63
N ILE A 101 -8.50 -6.54 7.43
CA ILE A 101 -7.91 -5.55 6.51
C ILE A 101 -8.32 -5.70 5.05
N SER A 102 -8.74 -6.89 4.63
CA SER A 102 -9.24 -7.14 3.26
C SER A 102 -10.43 -6.25 2.89
N HIS A 103 -11.24 -5.82 3.86
CA HIS A 103 -12.37 -4.92 3.61
C HIS A 103 -11.90 -3.53 3.17
N ALA A 104 -10.93 -2.95 3.88
CA ALA A 104 -10.28 -1.70 3.46
C ALA A 104 -9.56 -1.88 2.13
N SER A 105 -8.94 -3.05 1.92
CA SER A 105 -8.20 -3.32 0.68
C SER A 105 -9.10 -3.26 -0.56
N ARG A 106 -10.32 -3.83 -0.50
CA ARG A 106 -11.27 -3.77 -1.61
C ARG A 106 -11.61 -2.33 -2.00
N ILE A 107 -11.85 -1.48 -1.01
CA ILE A 107 -12.19 -0.05 -1.19
C ILE A 107 -11.01 0.70 -1.81
N ILE A 108 -9.81 0.51 -1.26
CA ILE A 108 -8.62 1.26 -1.65
C ILE A 108 -8.12 0.84 -3.04
N TYR A 109 -8.23 -0.44 -3.42
CA TYR A 109 -7.90 -0.87 -4.78
C TYR A 109 -8.81 -0.23 -5.83
N ASP A 110 -10.10 -0.02 -5.52
CA ASP A 110 -11.02 0.69 -6.42
C ASP A 110 -10.71 2.20 -6.52
N TYR A 111 -10.01 2.76 -5.53
CA TYR A 111 -9.56 4.17 -5.55
C TYR A 111 -8.33 4.40 -6.46
N ASN A 112 -7.66 3.33 -6.89
CA ASN A 112 -6.54 3.36 -7.85
C ASN A 112 -5.36 4.29 -7.47
N ASN A 113 -5.07 4.42 -6.17
CA ASN A 113 -3.84 5.05 -5.69
C ASN A 113 -2.77 3.99 -5.45
N LYS A 114 -1.68 4.04 -6.22
CA LYS A 114 -0.58 3.06 -6.13
C LYS A 114 0.10 3.04 -4.78
N CYS A 115 0.29 4.20 -4.16
CA CYS A 115 0.97 4.31 -2.86
C CYS A 115 0.23 3.49 -1.79
N PHE A 116 -1.08 3.67 -1.71
CA PHE A 116 -1.91 2.89 -0.79
C PHE A 116 -1.96 1.41 -1.16
N SER A 117 -1.99 1.09 -2.46
CA SER A 117 -2.02 -0.29 -2.94
C SER A 117 -0.75 -1.06 -2.53
N TYR A 118 0.44 -0.46 -2.69
CA TYR A 118 1.70 -1.05 -2.24
C TYR A 118 1.74 -1.21 -0.72
N ALA A 119 1.30 -0.18 0.01
CA ALA A 119 1.26 -0.19 1.45
C ALA A 119 0.37 -1.34 1.98
N LEU A 120 -0.85 -1.46 1.45
CA LEU A 120 -1.76 -2.53 1.82
C LEU A 120 -1.26 -3.91 1.44
N SER A 121 -0.70 -4.06 0.25
CA SER A 121 -0.13 -5.33 -0.20
C SER A 121 0.92 -5.83 0.80
N ARG A 122 1.76 -4.93 1.31
CA ARG A 122 2.72 -5.25 2.37
C ARG A 122 2.04 -5.63 3.68
N LEU A 123 1.05 -4.86 4.16
CA LEU A 123 0.32 -5.17 5.39
C LEU A 123 -0.40 -6.53 5.33
N GLN A 124 -0.90 -6.92 4.15
CA GLN A 124 -1.53 -8.23 3.93
C GLN A 124 -0.54 -9.40 4.03
N CYS A 125 0.76 -9.14 3.99
CA CYS A 125 1.79 -10.15 4.17
C CYS A 125 2.20 -10.35 5.63
N ILE A 126 1.60 -9.61 6.57
CA ILE A 126 1.94 -9.66 8.00
C ILE A 126 0.86 -10.45 8.75
N ASP A 127 1.27 -11.46 9.52
CA ASP A 127 0.42 -12.04 10.56
C ASP A 127 0.43 -11.14 11.80
N PHE A 128 -0.69 -10.45 12.04
CA PHE A 128 -0.88 -9.57 13.20
C PHE A 128 -1.05 -10.32 14.54
N THR A 129 -0.97 -11.65 14.55
CA THR A 129 -0.99 -12.45 15.77
C THR A 129 0.42 -12.62 16.35
N ASN A 130 1.42 -12.74 15.48
CA ASN A 130 2.79 -13.08 15.87
C ASN A 130 3.87 -12.16 15.28
N GLY A 131 3.49 -11.22 14.41
CA GLY A 131 4.40 -10.24 13.80
C GLY A 131 5.26 -10.81 12.65
N LYS A 132 4.98 -12.02 12.15
CA LYS A 132 5.72 -12.55 11.00
C LYS A 132 5.27 -11.86 9.71
N GLU A 133 6.21 -11.28 9.00
CA GLU A 133 6.01 -10.76 7.65
C GLU A 133 6.60 -11.73 6.61
N PHE A 134 5.80 -12.09 5.62
CA PHE A 134 6.20 -12.97 4.52
C PHE A 134 6.34 -12.19 3.20
N GLY A 135 6.94 -12.80 2.18
CA GLY A 135 7.01 -12.20 0.85
C GLY A 135 5.65 -12.10 0.15
N GLN A 136 4.69 -12.97 0.52
CA GLN A 136 3.37 -13.04 -0.10
C GLN A 136 2.28 -13.32 0.95
N PRO A 137 1.04 -12.82 0.72
CA PRO A 137 -0.09 -13.10 1.62
C PRO A 137 -0.42 -14.58 1.78
N TYR A 138 -0.10 -15.43 0.79
CA TYR A 138 -0.33 -16.88 0.85
C TYR A 138 0.32 -17.52 2.08
N TYR A 139 1.55 -17.13 2.40
CA TYR A 139 2.32 -17.70 3.52
C TYR A 139 1.83 -17.25 4.90
N VAL A 140 0.99 -16.21 4.98
CA VAL A 140 0.33 -15.84 6.25
C VAL A 140 -0.59 -16.95 6.74
N SER A 141 -1.25 -17.68 5.83
CA SER A 141 -2.09 -18.85 6.18
C SER A 141 -1.41 -20.20 5.99
N HIS A 142 -0.16 -20.23 5.49
CA HIS A 142 0.64 -21.44 5.25
C HIS A 142 2.03 -21.31 5.90
N GLN A 143 2.06 -20.84 7.16
CA GLN A 143 3.30 -20.47 7.85
C GLN A 143 4.21 -21.67 8.11
N ASP A 144 3.67 -22.89 8.11
CA ASP A 144 4.41 -24.14 8.25
C ASP A 144 5.31 -24.44 7.04
N GLU A 145 5.01 -23.86 5.88
CA GLU A 145 5.86 -23.94 4.69
C GLU A 145 7.11 -23.04 4.80
N VAL A 146 7.10 -22.06 5.71
CA VAL A 146 8.15 -21.03 5.84
C VAL A 146 8.63 -20.93 7.28
N THR A 147 9.65 -21.72 7.60
CA THR A 147 10.07 -21.93 9.00
C THR A 147 11.27 -21.08 9.44
N ASN A 148 11.99 -20.46 8.51
CA ASN A 148 13.22 -19.73 8.81
C ASN A 148 13.01 -18.22 8.81
N GLU A 149 13.52 -17.54 9.86
CA GLU A 149 13.67 -16.08 9.88
C GLU A 149 14.87 -15.66 9.03
N ILE A 150 14.74 -14.54 8.31
CA ILE A 150 15.79 -13.97 7.45
C ILE A 150 16.20 -12.56 7.85
#